data_AF-A0A1R2B7R2-F1
#
_entry.id   AF-A0A1R2B7R2-F1
#
_cell.length_a   1.000
_cell.length_b   1.000
_cell.length_c   1.000
_cell.angle_alpha   90.00
_cell.angle_beta   90.00
_cell.angle_gamma   90.00
#
_symmetry.space_group_name_H-M   'P 1'
#
loop_
_entity.id
_entity.type
_entity.pdbx_description
1 polymer ?
#
loop_
_entity_poly.entity_id
_entity_poly.type
_entity_poly.pdbx_seq_one_letter_code
_entity_poly.pdbx_strand_id
1 'polypeptide(L)'
;MFQSRNSGDESDTLQLSKLLDSLESELEVSFLERRKVQKLRKSTSLEELQDAVEQISQREKDLQACIGIAKMLIETNDRYLYNNRELIQEKENLEDQVKGFVEEIENYKEKLDKSEERLAEVSEALMKSEAKIIKLSTENTRKEESSPKIIKHSPEIETISIDRYDADITELTDRYKQEYEQVLRKNHIGSKEKAKEKLKTTEDELAKTKSSLISLEADYDSLLKELNSLRKSLKKRDEEFKLIQDEHEDLEQRFDQLHKKHQELIEHCEKITEEMEILEMSNQYRQPESHSRENKSLKIELEDLEEAIEDPFPELPDQFQKRTFSIRNSFRVGPRSLQVVKALNLHIIPVKIRKNPGEEYFTLSTQAIKLNSPYMDVICIESPKVLYDLAIKNDVPFHKWHEWIEKKLNAKYLETIYKKGKKIN
;
A
#
# COMPACT_ATOMS: atom_id res chain seq x y z
N MET A 1 -23.09 10.23 2.59
CA MET A 1 -24.24 9.29 2.69
C MET A 1 -23.79 7.96 2.12
N PHE A 2 -23.26 7.06 2.95
CA PHE A 2 -23.06 5.66 2.61
C PHE A 2 -24.05 4.87 3.46
N GLN A 3 -25.17 4.48 2.86
CA GLN A 3 -26.12 3.59 3.52
C GLN A 3 -25.55 2.18 3.50
N SER A 4 -25.40 1.65 4.70
CA SER A 4 -25.01 0.29 5.08
C SER A 4 -25.68 -0.78 4.21
N ARG A 5 -24.86 -1.67 3.65
CA ARG A 5 -25.25 -2.95 3.01
C ARG A 5 -25.04 -4.14 3.97
N ASN A 6 -25.32 -3.98 5.27
CA ASN A 6 -25.09 -5.04 6.28
C ASN A 6 -26.35 -5.83 6.68
N SER A 7 -27.41 -5.87 5.87
CA SER A 7 -28.65 -6.59 6.26
C SER A 7 -28.53 -8.12 6.21
N GLY A 8 -27.45 -8.69 5.65
CA GLY A 8 -27.20 -10.13 5.62
C GLY A 8 -26.50 -10.65 6.88
N ASP A 9 -25.50 -9.91 7.39
CA ASP A 9 -24.64 -10.36 8.49
C ASP A 9 -25.40 -10.53 9.82
N GLU A 10 -26.46 -9.76 10.05
CA GLU A 10 -27.25 -9.85 11.30
C GLU A 10 -27.99 -11.19 11.43
N SER A 11 -28.44 -11.79 10.32
CA SER A 11 -29.16 -13.07 10.34
C SER A 11 -28.27 -14.23 10.77
N ASP A 12 -27.06 -14.31 10.20
CA ASP A 12 -26.13 -15.41 10.45
C ASP A 12 -25.54 -15.33 11.87
N THR A 13 -25.28 -14.11 12.35
CA THR A 13 -24.81 -13.89 13.72
C THR A 13 -25.86 -14.34 14.74
N LEU A 14 -27.14 -14.11 14.46
CA LEU A 14 -28.25 -14.45 15.34
C LEU A 14 -28.56 -15.96 15.32
N GLN A 15 -28.38 -16.64 14.18
CA GLN A 15 -28.46 -18.10 14.09
C GLN A 15 -27.32 -18.77 14.85
N LEU A 16 -26.10 -18.25 14.71
CA LEU A 16 -24.94 -18.75 15.45
C LEU A 16 -25.10 -18.58 16.96
N SER A 17 -25.59 -17.42 17.42
CA SER A 17 -25.88 -17.18 18.84
C SER A 17 -26.86 -18.22 19.40
N LYS A 18 -27.98 -18.48 18.71
CA LYS A 18 -28.95 -19.49 19.15
C LYS A 18 -28.37 -20.89 19.24
N LEU A 19 -27.48 -21.25 18.31
CA LEU A 19 -26.80 -22.54 18.31
C LEU A 19 -25.83 -22.65 19.50
N LEU A 20 -25.09 -21.57 19.79
CA LEU A 20 -24.19 -21.50 20.94
C LEU A 20 -24.96 -21.56 22.27
N ASP A 21 -26.08 -20.84 22.40
CA ASP A 21 -26.94 -20.87 23.59
C ASP A 21 -27.52 -22.27 23.83
N SER A 22 -27.91 -22.97 22.75
CA SER A 22 -28.37 -24.36 22.82
C SER A 22 -27.26 -25.28 23.34
N LEU A 23 -26.05 -25.18 22.77
CA LEU A 23 -24.91 -25.97 23.22
C LEU A 23 -24.52 -25.66 24.67
N GLU A 24 -24.53 -24.39 25.07
CA GLU A 24 -24.27 -23.98 26.45
C GLU A 24 -25.26 -24.63 27.43
N SER A 25 -26.56 -24.58 27.14
CA SER A 25 -27.59 -25.22 27.95
C SER A 25 -27.41 -26.75 28.06
N GLU A 26 -26.94 -27.39 26.99
CA GLU A 26 -26.60 -28.81 27.01
C GLU A 26 -25.34 -29.09 27.82
N LEU A 27 -24.38 -28.17 27.87
CA LEU A 27 -23.15 -28.33 28.66
C LEU A 27 -23.42 -28.20 30.17
N GLU A 28 -24.38 -27.38 30.59
CA GLU A 28 -24.75 -27.15 31.99
C GLU A 28 -25.34 -28.40 32.68
N VAL A 29 -26.06 -29.25 31.94
CA VAL A 29 -26.67 -30.45 32.51
C VAL A 29 -25.67 -31.60 32.56
N SER A 30 -25.51 -32.23 33.73
CA SER A 30 -24.57 -33.35 33.88
C SER A 30 -24.95 -34.53 32.97
N PHE A 31 -23.96 -35.33 32.57
CA PHE A 31 -24.18 -36.53 31.74
C PHE A 31 -25.25 -37.46 32.34
N LEU A 32 -25.17 -37.70 33.65
CA LEU A 32 -26.10 -38.59 34.37
C LEU A 32 -27.53 -38.02 34.40
N GLU A 33 -27.68 -36.71 34.53
CA GLU A 33 -28.99 -36.05 34.50
C GLU A 33 -29.61 -36.08 33.09
N ARG A 34 -28.83 -35.77 32.05
CA ARG A 34 -29.30 -35.90 30.65
C ARG A 34 -29.78 -37.31 30.35
N ARG A 35 -28.99 -38.30 30.74
CA ARG A 35 -29.32 -39.71 30.53
C ARG A 35 -30.56 -40.15 31.31
N LYS A 36 -30.77 -39.61 32.52
CA LYS A 36 -31.98 -39.82 33.32
C LYS A 36 -33.22 -39.19 32.67
N VAL A 37 -33.09 -37.97 32.12
CA VAL A 37 -34.17 -37.26 31.42
C VAL A 37 -34.57 -37.99 30.13
N GLN A 38 -33.59 -38.50 29.38
CA GLN A 38 -33.81 -39.21 28.11
C GLN A 38 -34.26 -40.67 28.27
N LYS A 39 -34.28 -41.22 29.50
CA LYS A 39 -34.65 -42.62 29.81
C LYS A 39 -33.84 -43.67 29.02
N LEU A 40 -32.60 -43.37 28.65
CA LEU A 40 -31.69 -44.24 27.85
C LEU A 40 -30.87 -45.22 28.71
N ARG A 41 -31.52 -45.98 29.60
CA ARG A 41 -30.81 -47.05 30.34
C ARG A 41 -30.67 -48.29 29.46
N LYS A 42 -29.49 -48.90 29.46
CA LYS A 42 -29.24 -50.13 28.69
C LYS A 42 -29.47 -51.36 29.59
N SER A 43 -29.72 -52.51 28.99
CA SER A 43 -30.09 -53.74 29.68
C SER A 43 -28.95 -54.32 30.53
N THR A 44 -27.71 -54.11 30.12
CA THR A 44 -26.53 -54.63 30.81
C THR A 44 -25.61 -53.49 31.26
N SER A 45 -24.97 -53.66 32.41
CA SER A 45 -24.01 -52.68 32.94
C SER A 45 -22.80 -52.48 32.03
N LEU A 46 -22.41 -53.51 31.27
CA LEU A 46 -21.33 -53.45 30.29
C LEU A 46 -21.71 -52.55 29.10
N GLU A 47 -22.93 -52.70 28.56
CA GLU A 47 -23.44 -51.82 27.51
C GLU A 47 -23.56 -50.37 27.98
N GLU A 48 -23.99 -50.15 29.22
CA GLU A 48 -24.07 -48.78 29.79
C GLU A 48 -22.68 -48.13 29.89
N LEU A 49 -21.66 -48.91 30.28
CA LEU A 49 -20.29 -48.44 30.37
C LEU A 49 -19.71 -48.15 28.98
N GLN A 50 -19.95 -49.04 28.00
CA GLN A 50 -19.46 -48.84 26.64
C GLN A 50 -20.07 -47.59 25.99
N ASP A 51 -21.37 -47.37 26.15
CA ASP A 51 -22.06 -46.16 25.68
C ASP A 51 -21.57 -44.91 26.42
N ALA A 52 -21.28 -44.99 27.72
CA ALA A 52 -20.67 -43.87 28.45
C ALA A 52 -19.27 -43.53 27.93
N VAL A 53 -18.44 -44.54 27.63
CA VAL A 53 -17.10 -44.34 27.04
C VAL A 53 -17.22 -43.70 25.66
N GLU A 54 -18.13 -44.17 24.81
CA GLU A 54 -18.34 -43.62 23.46
C GLU A 54 -18.77 -42.15 23.51
N GLN A 55 -19.74 -41.80 24.38
CA GLN A 55 -20.17 -40.41 24.55
C GLN A 55 -19.06 -39.52 25.12
N ILE A 56 -18.24 -40.01 26.06
CA ILE A 56 -17.07 -39.27 26.57
C ILE A 56 -16.05 -39.06 25.45
N SER A 57 -15.74 -40.08 24.65
CA SER A 57 -14.83 -39.97 23.51
C SER A 57 -15.35 -39.01 22.43
N GLN A 58 -16.66 -38.98 22.17
CA GLN A 58 -17.24 -38.02 21.25
C GLN A 58 -17.11 -36.59 21.79
N ARG A 59 -17.41 -36.38 23.07
CA ARG A 59 -17.27 -35.06 23.71
C ARG A 59 -15.83 -34.58 23.78
N GLU A 60 -14.85 -35.49 23.91
CA GLU A 60 -13.43 -35.15 23.78
C GLU A 60 -13.10 -34.62 22.39
N LYS A 61 -13.62 -35.25 21.33
CA LYS A 61 -13.43 -34.75 19.95
C LYS A 61 -14.08 -33.38 19.75
N ASP A 62 -15.28 -33.17 20.28
CA ASP A 62 -15.98 -31.90 20.18
C ASP A 62 -15.19 -30.79 20.92
N LEU A 63 -14.68 -31.08 22.12
CA LEU A 63 -13.81 -30.16 22.86
C LEU A 63 -12.51 -29.86 22.10
N GLN A 64 -11.89 -30.85 21.47
CA GLN A 64 -10.72 -30.63 20.61
C GLN A 64 -11.05 -29.74 19.41
N ALA A 65 -12.22 -29.91 18.79
CA ALA A 65 -12.70 -29.04 17.72
C ALA A 65 -12.94 -27.61 18.22
N CYS A 66 -13.59 -27.43 19.38
CA CYS A 66 -13.78 -26.12 20.01
C CYS A 66 -12.43 -25.42 20.30
N ILE A 67 -11.44 -26.15 20.82
CA ILE A 67 -10.08 -25.63 21.03
C ILE A 67 -9.45 -25.19 19.69
N GLY A 68 -9.65 -25.97 18.63
CA GLY A 68 -9.19 -25.62 17.28
C GLY A 68 -9.80 -24.32 16.76
N ILE A 69 -11.12 -24.17 16.88
CA ILE A 69 -11.85 -22.96 16.49
C ILE A 69 -11.39 -21.77 17.33
N ALA A 70 -11.27 -21.93 18.65
CA ALA A 70 -10.80 -20.86 19.54
C ALA A 70 -9.39 -20.37 19.16
N LYS A 71 -8.46 -21.27 18.83
CA LYS A 71 -7.12 -20.90 18.34
C LYS A 71 -7.19 -20.13 17.03
N MET A 72 -7.99 -20.60 16.08
CA MET A 72 -8.19 -19.91 14.80
C MET A 72 -8.78 -18.51 14.97
N LEU A 73 -9.75 -18.34 15.90
CA LEU A 73 -10.32 -17.03 16.24
C LEU A 73 -9.28 -16.10 16.88
N ILE A 74 -8.45 -16.60 17.79
CA ILE A 74 -7.35 -15.83 18.39
C ILE A 74 -6.36 -15.38 17.31
N GLU A 75 -5.91 -16.28 16.43
CA GLU A 75 -5.01 -15.95 15.32
C GLU A 75 -5.61 -14.91 14.36
N THR A 76 -6.90 -15.02 14.10
CA THR A 76 -7.63 -14.08 13.26
C THR A 76 -7.72 -12.70 13.93
N ASN A 77 -7.99 -12.67 15.23
CA ASN A 77 -8.03 -11.43 16.01
C ASN A 77 -6.64 -10.77 16.09
N ASP A 78 -5.57 -11.55 16.28
CA ASP A 78 -4.19 -11.05 16.25
C ASP A 78 -3.83 -10.41 14.90
N ARG A 79 -4.29 -11.01 13.80
CA ARG A 79 -4.14 -10.45 12.46
C ARG A 79 -4.91 -9.13 12.31
N TYR A 80 -6.14 -9.07 12.80
CA TYR A 80 -6.92 -7.82 12.79
C TYR A 80 -6.26 -6.73 13.64
N LEU A 81 -5.73 -7.07 14.83
CA LEU A 81 -4.99 -6.13 15.67
C LEU A 81 -3.73 -5.61 14.98
N TYR A 82 -3.00 -6.47 14.28
CA TYR A 82 -1.84 -6.07 13.49
C TYR A 82 -2.25 -5.10 12.36
N ASN A 83 -3.25 -5.46 11.56
CA ASN A 83 -3.75 -4.60 10.47
C ASN A 83 -4.25 -3.26 11.01
N ASN A 84 -4.92 -3.25 12.16
CA ASN A 84 -5.41 -2.01 12.78
C ASN A 84 -4.23 -1.11 13.22
N ARG A 85 -3.12 -1.69 13.70
CA ARG A 85 -1.90 -0.91 14.01
C ARG A 85 -1.29 -0.30 12.75
N GLU A 86 -1.24 -1.03 11.65
CA GLU A 86 -0.75 -0.48 10.36
C GLU A 86 -1.63 0.68 9.88
N LEU A 87 -2.96 0.53 9.96
CA LEU A 87 -3.90 1.60 9.60
C LEU A 87 -3.78 2.83 10.51
N ILE A 88 -3.55 2.65 11.81
CA ILE A 88 -3.30 3.76 12.74
C ILE A 88 -2.01 4.49 12.35
N GLN A 89 -0.94 3.76 12.03
CA GLN A 89 0.33 4.36 11.62
C GLN A 89 0.20 5.10 10.27
N GLU A 90 -0.55 4.54 9.32
CA GLU A 90 -0.84 5.21 8.05
C GLU A 90 -1.64 6.50 8.27
N LYS A 91 -2.63 6.47 9.16
CA LYS A 91 -3.41 7.65 9.55
C LYS A 91 -2.51 8.73 10.17
N GLU A 92 -1.61 8.36 11.09
CA GLU A 92 -0.67 9.31 11.71
C GLU A 92 0.24 9.96 10.64
N ASN A 93 0.76 9.16 9.70
CA ASN A 93 1.57 9.68 8.59
C ASN A 93 0.78 10.67 7.71
N LEU A 94 -0.49 10.37 7.41
CA LEU A 94 -1.37 11.26 6.65
C LEU A 94 -1.69 12.55 7.42
N GLU A 95 -1.91 12.46 8.73
CA GLU A 95 -2.12 13.64 9.59
C GLU A 95 -0.89 14.56 9.59
N ASP A 96 0.31 14.00 9.63
CA ASP A 96 1.55 14.78 9.55
C ASP A 96 1.77 15.40 8.17
N GLN A 97 1.40 14.71 7.09
CA GLN A 97 1.39 15.30 5.74
C GLN A 97 0.40 16.47 5.64
N VAL A 98 -0.80 16.31 6.20
CA VAL A 98 -1.81 17.37 6.23
C VAL A 98 -1.30 18.59 7.00
N LYS A 99 -0.64 18.40 8.16
CA LYS A 99 0.00 19.51 8.89
C LYS A 99 1.05 20.22 8.02
N GLY A 100 1.90 19.47 7.31
CA GLY A 100 2.87 20.04 6.39
C GLY A 100 2.23 20.89 5.28
N PHE A 101 1.14 20.40 4.67
CA PHE A 101 0.41 21.19 3.67
C PHE A 101 -0.27 22.44 4.26
N VAL A 102 -0.75 22.38 5.50
CA VAL A 102 -1.30 23.55 6.19
C VAL A 102 -0.23 24.63 6.39
N GLU A 103 0.96 24.24 6.86
CA GLU A 103 2.10 25.16 7.02
C GLU A 103 2.56 25.76 5.67
N GLU A 104 2.58 24.96 4.60
CA GLU A 104 2.89 25.45 3.26
C GLU A 104 1.86 26.47 2.76
N ILE A 105 0.57 26.17 2.93
CA ILE A 105 -0.52 27.10 2.56
C ILE A 105 -0.39 28.41 3.34
N GLU A 106 -0.08 28.36 4.63
CA GLU A 106 0.11 29.55 5.46
C GLU A 106 1.31 30.40 4.99
N ASN A 107 2.43 29.76 4.64
CA ASN A 107 3.60 30.42 4.05
C ASN A 107 3.27 31.07 2.69
N TYR A 108 2.48 30.39 1.84
CA TYR A 108 2.06 30.98 0.56
C TYR A 108 1.11 32.16 0.74
N LYS A 109 0.22 32.12 1.75
CA LYS A 109 -0.63 33.27 2.10
C LYS A 109 0.23 34.46 2.57
N GLU A 110 1.19 34.24 3.46
CA GLU A 110 2.09 35.32 3.92
C GLU A 110 2.89 35.94 2.76
N LYS A 111 3.35 35.12 1.80
CA LYS A 111 4.02 35.61 0.58
C LYS A 111 3.08 36.41 -0.31
N LEU A 112 1.82 35.96 -0.45
CA LEU A 112 0.80 36.67 -1.21
C LEU A 112 0.53 38.04 -0.58
N ASP A 113 0.28 38.09 0.73
CA ASP A 113 0.02 39.33 1.47
C ASP A 113 1.18 40.33 1.31
N LYS A 114 2.44 39.89 1.44
CA LYS A 114 3.62 40.73 1.20
C LYS A 114 3.72 41.23 -0.25
N SER A 115 3.26 40.43 -1.22
CA SER A 115 3.28 40.83 -2.62
C SER A 115 2.17 41.85 -2.93
N GLU A 116 1.02 41.72 -2.29
CA GLU A 116 -0.09 42.68 -2.38
C GLU A 116 0.28 44.02 -1.72
N GLU A 117 0.95 43.99 -0.56
CA GLU A 117 1.49 45.19 0.09
C GLU A 117 2.48 45.94 -0.82
N ARG A 118 3.45 45.22 -1.42
CA ARG A 118 4.39 45.82 -2.40
C ARG A 118 3.68 46.39 -3.62
N LEU A 119 2.64 45.74 -4.11
CA LEU A 119 1.85 46.24 -5.25
C LEU A 119 1.12 47.54 -4.87
N ALA A 120 0.58 47.62 -3.66
CA ALA A 120 -0.03 48.84 -3.12
C ALA A 120 0.99 49.98 -3.00
N GLU A 121 2.20 49.72 -2.47
CA GLU A 121 3.29 50.70 -2.38
C GLU A 121 3.71 51.24 -3.76
N VAL A 122 3.88 50.35 -4.75
CA VAL A 122 4.23 50.72 -6.12
C VAL A 122 3.11 51.54 -6.78
N SER A 123 1.85 51.16 -6.56
CA SER A 123 0.69 51.91 -7.04
C SER A 123 0.62 53.31 -6.43
N GLU A 124 0.88 53.46 -5.13
CA GLU A 124 0.94 54.76 -4.47
C GLU A 124 2.09 55.62 -5.01
N ALA A 125 3.28 55.05 -5.19
CA ALA A 125 4.44 55.73 -5.77
C ALA A 125 4.15 56.20 -7.22
N LEU A 126 3.48 55.36 -8.02
CA LEU A 126 3.06 55.68 -9.37
C LEU A 126 2.09 56.88 -9.35
N MET A 127 1.03 56.84 -8.54
CA MET A 127 0.07 57.96 -8.42
C MET A 127 0.74 59.27 -7.98
N LYS A 128 1.69 59.22 -7.04
CA LYS A 128 2.48 60.40 -6.64
C LYS A 128 3.33 60.94 -7.80
N SER A 129 3.93 60.06 -8.60
CA SER A 129 4.74 60.45 -9.75
C SER A 129 3.90 61.07 -10.86
N GLU A 130 2.72 60.49 -11.15
CA GLU A 130 1.76 61.01 -12.12
C GLU A 130 1.24 62.39 -11.70
N ALA A 131 0.87 62.56 -10.42
CA ALA A 131 0.47 63.85 -9.88
C ALA A 131 1.57 64.93 -10.00
N LYS A 132 2.84 64.55 -9.83
CA LYS A 132 3.99 65.46 -10.01
C LYS A 132 4.19 65.83 -11.48
N ILE A 133 4.04 64.88 -12.41
CA ILE A 133 4.11 65.14 -13.85
C ILE A 133 3.01 66.11 -14.28
N ILE A 134 1.77 65.92 -13.79
CA ILE A 134 0.65 66.82 -14.07
C ILE A 134 0.95 68.24 -13.54
N LYS A 135 1.50 68.39 -12.33
CA LYS A 135 1.93 69.71 -11.82
C LYS A 135 2.99 70.35 -12.73
N LEU A 136 4.04 69.62 -13.09
CA LEU A 136 5.11 70.12 -13.95
C LEU A 136 4.62 70.50 -15.35
N SER A 137 3.68 69.75 -15.93
CA SER A 137 3.09 70.10 -17.24
C SER A 137 2.25 71.38 -17.17
N THR A 138 1.49 71.58 -16.08
CA THR A 138 0.75 72.84 -15.86
C THR A 138 1.67 74.04 -15.59
N GLU A 139 2.82 73.84 -14.93
CA GLU A 139 3.82 74.90 -14.74
C GLU A 139 4.53 75.26 -16.05
N ASN A 140 4.86 74.27 -16.88
CA ASN A 140 5.50 74.51 -18.18
C ASN A 140 4.57 75.27 -19.13
N THR A 141 3.30 74.90 -19.21
CA THR A 141 2.29 75.62 -20.02
C THR A 141 2.12 77.06 -19.53
N ARG A 142 2.10 77.31 -18.22
CA ARG A 142 2.14 78.69 -17.67
C ARG A 142 3.40 79.46 -18.04
N LYS A 143 4.57 78.81 -18.01
CA LYS A 143 5.83 79.47 -18.40
C LYS A 143 5.85 79.85 -19.87
N GLU A 144 5.33 79.00 -20.74
CA GLU A 144 5.17 79.32 -22.17
C GLU A 144 4.21 80.51 -22.39
N GLU A 145 3.10 80.59 -21.65
CA GLU A 145 2.15 81.73 -21.72
C GLU A 145 2.70 83.04 -21.11
N SER A 146 3.64 82.95 -20.16
CA SER A 146 4.28 84.10 -19.51
C SER A 146 5.55 84.60 -20.21
N SER A 147 5.97 83.99 -21.32
CA SER A 147 7.09 84.48 -22.11
C SER A 147 6.68 85.75 -22.88
N PRO A 148 7.26 86.94 -22.57
CA PRO A 148 7.02 88.13 -23.35
C PRO A 148 7.71 87.96 -24.71
N LYS A 149 7.04 88.36 -25.79
CA LYS A 149 7.67 88.60 -27.10
C LYS A 149 8.83 89.59 -26.89
N ILE A 150 10.07 89.09 -26.82
CA ILE A 150 11.25 89.95 -26.75
C ILE A 150 11.46 90.55 -28.13
N ILE A 151 11.04 91.81 -28.20
CA ILE A 151 11.30 92.77 -29.26
C ILE A 151 12.80 93.08 -29.26
N LYS A 152 13.43 92.92 -30.41
CA LYS A 152 14.77 93.45 -30.71
C LYS A 152 14.73 94.98 -30.56
N HIS A 153 15.46 95.54 -29.60
CA HIS A 153 15.92 96.91 -29.70
C HIS A 153 17.31 97.07 -29.07
N SER A 154 18.22 97.55 -29.91
CA SER A 154 19.49 98.19 -29.59
C SER A 154 19.31 99.38 -28.65
N PRO A 155 20.37 99.74 -27.91
CA PRO A 155 20.93 101.07 -28.12
C PRO A 155 22.46 101.10 -28.09
N GLU A 156 23.00 102.00 -28.93
CA GLU A 156 24.36 102.53 -28.89
C GLU A 156 24.59 103.27 -27.56
N ILE A 157 25.83 103.23 -27.03
CA ILE A 157 26.60 104.41 -26.56
C ILE A 157 27.97 103.98 -25.99
N GLU A 158 28.98 104.78 -26.39
CA GLU A 158 30.29 105.06 -25.79
C GLU A 158 31.42 104.00 -25.83
N THR A 159 32.02 103.97 -27.00
CA THR A 159 33.45 103.74 -27.25
C THR A 159 34.33 104.59 -26.34
N ILE A 160 35.04 103.95 -25.39
CA ILE A 160 36.48 104.09 -25.13
C ILE A 160 36.82 103.01 -24.08
N SER A 161 37.70 102.08 -24.46
CA SER A 161 38.13 100.85 -23.77
C SER A 161 37.35 99.54 -24.06
N ILE A 162 36.35 99.56 -24.95
CA ILE A 162 35.53 98.39 -25.30
C ILE A 162 36.34 97.29 -26.00
N ASP A 163 37.31 97.58 -26.88
CA ASP A 163 37.97 96.52 -27.68
C ASP A 163 38.72 95.46 -26.86
N ARG A 164 39.23 95.80 -25.65
CA ARG A 164 39.84 94.80 -24.75
C ARG A 164 38.79 93.98 -24.01
N TYR A 165 37.71 94.62 -23.56
CA TYR A 165 36.63 93.90 -22.88
C TYR A 165 35.77 93.09 -23.86
N ASP A 166 35.61 93.52 -25.11
CA ASP A 166 34.93 92.77 -26.16
C ASP A 166 35.74 91.56 -26.59
N ALA A 167 37.08 91.69 -26.68
CA ALA A 167 37.97 90.55 -26.89
C ALA A 167 37.90 89.55 -25.73
N ASP A 168 37.94 90.03 -24.48
CA ASP A 168 37.83 89.18 -23.29
C ASP A 168 36.42 88.57 -23.16
N ILE A 169 35.36 89.30 -23.50
CA ILE A 169 33.97 88.82 -23.50
C ILE A 169 33.76 87.80 -24.62
N THR A 170 34.29 88.03 -25.83
CA THR A 170 34.22 87.04 -26.92
C THR A 170 35.02 85.79 -26.57
N GLU A 171 36.21 85.93 -26.00
CA GLU A 171 37.01 84.79 -25.54
C GLU A 171 36.31 84.01 -24.41
N LEU A 172 35.71 84.71 -23.43
CA LEU A 172 34.92 84.05 -22.38
C LEU A 172 33.69 83.36 -22.96
N THR A 173 33.00 84.01 -23.90
CA THR A 173 31.79 83.47 -24.53
C THR A 173 32.11 82.24 -25.36
N ASP A 174 33.23 82.23 -26.07
CA ASP A 174 33.70 81.09 -26.85
C ASP A 174 34.19 79.95 -25.93
N ARG A 175 34.89 80.24 -24.82
CA ARG A 175 35.22 79.22 -23.81
C ARG A 175 33.96 78.62 -23.21
N TYR A 176 32.98 79.43 -22.83
CA TYR A 176 31.73 78.95 -22.24
C TYR A 176 30.94 78.10 -23.25
N LYS A 177 30.90 78.50 -24.52
CA LYS A 177 30.31 77.67 -25.60
C LYS A 177 31.02 76.34 -25.75
N GLN A 178 32.35 76.32 -25.75
CA GLN A 178 33.13 75.09 -25.88
C GLN A 178 32.95 74.17 -24.67
N GLU A 179 32.95 74.71 -23.46
CA GLU A 179 32.69 73.94 -22.23
C GLU A 179 31.25 73.40 -22.21
N TYR A 180 30.27 74.22 -22.58
CA TYR A 180 28.87 73.81 -22.67
C TYR A 180 28.66 72.71 -23.73
N GLU A 181 29.29 72.84 -24.91
CA GLU A 181 29.28 71.79 -25.93
C GLU A 181 29.98 70.50 -25.46
N GLN A 182 31.09 70.61 -24.74
CA GLN A 182 31.77 69.44 -24.17
C GLN A 182 30.89 68.73 -23.14
N VAL A 183 30.19 69.47 -22.28
CA VAL A 183 29.26 68.90 -21.29
C VAL A 183 28.07 68.23 -21.97
N LEU A 184 27.50 68.87 -23.01
CA LEU A 184 26.43 68.28 -23.81
C LEU A 184 26.87 66.98 -24.50
N ARG A 185 28.05 66.97 -25.13
CA ARG A 185 28.60 65.76 -25.76
C ARG A 185 28.87 64.65 -24.74
N LYS A 186 29.50 64.97 -23.60
CA LYS A 186 29.76 64.00 -22.52
C LYS A 186 28.47 63.42 -21.94
N ASN A 187 27.46 64.26 -21.68
CA ASN A 187 26.17 63.81 -21.17
C ASN A 187 25.41 62.97 -22.21
N HIS A 188 25.43 63.35 -23.49
CA HIS A 188 24.73 62.64 -24.53
C HIS A 188 25.39 61.27 -24.84
N ILE A 189 26.72 61.22 -24.89
CA ILE A 189 27.48 59.98 -25.05
C ILE A 189 27.27 59.06 -23.84
N GLY A 190 27.42 59.58 -22.62
CA GLY A 190 27.23 58.79 -21.39
C GLY A 190 25.79 58.30 -21.20
N SER A 191 24.78 59.09 -21.58
CA SER A 191 23.38 58.66 -21.57
C SER A 191 23.12 57.57 -22.61
N LYS A 192 23.69 57.69 -23.81
CA LYS A 192 23.56 56.70 -24.89
C LYS A 192 24.25 55.38 -24.54
N GLU A 193 25.41 55.42 -23.90
CA GLU A 193 26.10 54.21 -23.41
C GLU A 193 25.29 53.51 -22.31
N LYS A 194 24.79 54.25 -21.31
CA LYS A 194 23.93 53.69 -20.27
C LYS A 194 22.65 53.07 -20.84
N ALA A 195 22.05 53.69 -21.86
CA ALA A 195 20.87 53.14 -22.53
C ALA A 195 21.21 51.86 -23.30
N LYS A 196 22.36 51.81 -24.00
CA LYS A 196 22.84 50.60 -24.69
C LYS A 196 23.13 49.46 -23.72
N GLU A 197 23.74 49.77 -22.58
CA GLU A 197 24.05 48.76 -21.56
C GLU A 197 22.76 48.17 -20.96
N LYS A 198 21.79 49.03 -20.61
CA LYS A 198 20.46 48.58 -20.17
C LYS A 198 19.74 47.74 -21.23
N LEU A 199 19.82 48.13 -22.51
CA LEU A 199 19.20 47.38 -23.59
C LEU A 199 19.84 45.98 -23.70
N LYS A 200 21.17 45.90 -23.62
CA LYS A 200 21.90 44.63 -23.64
C LYS A 200 21.52 43.74 -22.45
N THR A 201 21.42 44.29 -21.23
CA THR A 201 21.01 43.49 -20.06
C THR A 201 19.58 42.97 -20.22
N THR A 202 18.66 43.79 -20.75
CA THR A 202 17.27 43.34 -20.99
C THR A 202 17.19 42.29 -22.10
N GLU A 203 18.04 42.36 -23.13
CA GLU A 203 18.13 41.35 -24.18
C GLU A 203 18.67 40.01 -23.64
N ASP A 204 19.69 40.05 -22.76
CA ASP A 204 20.24 38.86 -22.11
C ASP A 204 19.21 38.20 -21.17
N GLU A 205 18.43 39.00 -20.43
CA GLU A 205 17.32 38.51 -19.60
C GLU A 205 16.19 37.92 -20.46
N LEU A 206 15.86 38.55 -21.58
CA LEU A 206 14.89 38.02 -22.55
C LEU A 206 15.36 36.68 -23.15
N ALA A 207 16.65 36.55 -23.43
CA ALA A 207 17.22 35.29 -23.93
C ALA A 207 17.15 34.18 -22.88
N LYS A 208 17.46 34.48 -21.61
CA LYS A 208 17.33 33.53 -20.50
C LYS A 208 15.90 33.10 -20.25
N THR A 209 14.95 34.02 -20.26
CA THR A 209 13.53 33.70 -20.06
C THR A 209 12.98 32.85 -21.21
N LYS A 210 13.39 33.11 -22.46
CA LYS A 210 13.06 32.26 -23.61
C LYS A 210 13.61 30.84 -23.48
N SER A 211 14.85 30.66 -23.05
CA SER A 211 15.41 29.31 -22.87
C SER A 211 14.74 28.56 -21.73
N SER A 212 14.39 29.23 -20.64
CA SER A 212 13.57 28.65 -19.56
C SER A 212 12.18 28.26 -20.04
N LEU A 213 11.54 29.06 -20.89
CA LEU A 213 10.22 28.74 -21.46
C LEU A 213 10.27 27.50 -22.35
N ILE A 214 11.28 27.38 -23.22
CA ILE A 214 11.48 26.18 -24.06
C ILE A 214 11.70 24.93 -23.21
N SER A 215 12.47 25.05 -22.12
CA SER A 215 12.67 23.93 -21.17
C SER A 215 11.35 23.50 -20.53
N LEU A 216 10.55 24.47 -20.09
CA LEU A 216 9.27 24.21 -19.44
C LEU A 216 8.25 23.58 -20.40
N GLU A 217 8.23 24.00 -21.67
CA GLU A 217 7.42 23.39 -22.73
C GLU A 217 7.84 21.92 -22.99
N ALA A 218 9.14 21.64 -23.01
CA ALA A 218 9.65 20.27 -23.15
C ALA A 218 9.26 19.37 -21.96
N ASP A 219 9.31 19.90 -20.73
CA ASP A 219 8.86 19.20 -19.53
C ASP A 219 7.35 18.94 -19.55
N TYR A 220 6.56 19.91 -20.01
CA TYR A 220 5.12 19.76 -20.19
C TYR A 220 4.79 18.64 -21.19
N ASP A 221 5.46 18.60 -22.34
CA ASP A 221 5.29 17.54 -23.34
C ASP A 221 5.69 16.16 -22.80
N SER A 222 6.74 16.09 -21.99
CA SER A 222 7.17 14.86 -21.33
C SER A 222 6.10 14.34 -20.35
N LEU A 223 5.60 15.23 -19.47
CA LEU A 223 4.51 14.92 -18.54
C LEU A 223 3.24 14.49 -19.26
N LEU A 224 2.91 15.11 -20.39
CA LEU A 224 1.73 14.77 -21.18
C LEU A 224 1.85 13.38 -21.82
N LYS A 225 3.05 12.95 -22.21
CA LYS A 225 3.32 11.58 -22.67
C LYS A 225 3.20 10.57 -21.54
N GLU A 226 3.71 10.89 -20.34
CA GLU A 226 3.60 10.03 -19.16
C GLU A 226 2.13 9.88 -18.71
N LEU A 227 1.36 10.95 -18.69
CA LEU A 227 -0.07 10.92 -18.37
C LEU A 227 -0.83 10.00 -19.35
N ASN A 228 -0.51 10.08 -20.64
CA ASN A 228 -1.12 9.23 -21.66
C ASN A 228 -0.71 7.76 -21.55
N SER A 229 0.53 7.45 -21.12
CA SER A 229 0.95 6.07 -20.89
C SER A 229 0.26 5.47 -19.66
N LEU A 230 0.12 6.27 -18.58
CA LEU A 230 -0.62 5.89 -17.38
C LEU A 230 -2.11 5.65 -17.68
N ARG A 231 -2.76 6.50 -18.49
CA ARG A 231 -4.14 6.28 -18.94
C ARG A 231 -4.32 4.97 -19.70
N LYS A 232 -3.37 4.62 -20.57
CA LYS A 232 -3.40 3.33 -21.30
C LYS A 232 -3.23 2.15 -20.35
N SER A 233 -2.34 2.27 -19.37
CA SER A 233 -2.12 1.25 -18.34
C SER A 233 -3.36 1.04 -17.47
N LEU A 234 -4.00 2.13 -17.04
CA LEU A 234 -5.23 2.10 -16.26
C LEU A 234 -6.37 1.41 -17.02
N LYS A 235 -6.56 1.75 -18.29
CA LYS A 235 -7.57 1.09 -19.14
C LYS A 235 -7.34 -0.43 -19.26
N LYS A 236 -6.09 -0.88 -19.40
CA LYS A 236 -5.78 -2.32 -19.44
C LYS A 236 -6.13 -3.01 -18.13
N ARG A 237 -5.83 -2.37 -16.99
CA ARG A 237 -6.19 -2.92 -15.68
C ARG A 237 -7.69 -2.98 -15.45
N ASP A 238 -8.45 -2.01 -15.95
CA ASP A 238 -9.91 -2.05 -15.89
C ASP A 238 -10.47 -3.23 -16.72
N GLU A 239 -9.87 -3.51 -17.89
CA GLU A 239 -10.22 -4.66 -18.72
C GLU A 239 -9.88 -6.00 -18.02
N GLU A 240 -8.71 -6.10 -17.38
CA GLU A 240 -8.30 -7.26 -16.58
C GLU A 240 -9.20 -7.47 -15.36
N PHE A 241 -9.55 -6.38 -14.66
CA PHE A 241 -10.45 -6.43 -13.50
C PHE A 241 -11.83 -6.94 -13.89
N LYS A 242 -12.35 -6.48 -15.03
CA LYS A 242 -13.64 -6.95 -15.55
C LYS A 242 -13.61 -8.45 -15.86
N LEU A 243 -12.52 -8.95 -16.45
CA LEU A 243 -12.38 -10.38 -16.73
C LEU A 243 -12.35 -11.22 -15.43
N ILE A 244 -11.63 -10.77 -14.41
CA ILE A 244 -11.59 -11.44 -13.10
C ILE A 244 -12.98 -11.41 -12.43
N GLN A 245 -13.71 -10.30 -12.58
CA GLN A 245 -15.07 -10.19 -12.05
C GLN A 245 -16.01 -11.19 -12.74
N ASP A 246 -15.96 -11.30 -14.06
CA ASP A 246 -16.75 -12.27 -14.83
C ASP A 246 -16.39 -13.72 -14.40
N GLU A 247 -15.10 -14.03 -14.19
CA GLU A 247 -14.64 -15.33 -13.68
C GLU A 247 -15.14 -15.63 -12.25
N HIS A 248 -15.22 -14.62 -11.39
CA HIS A 248 -15.74 -14.76 -10.03
C HIS A 248 -17.25 -15.06 -10.05
N GLU A 249 -18.02 -14.33 -10.86
CA GLU A 249 -19.45 -14.57 -11.04
C GLU A 249 -19.73 -15.98 -11.57
N ASP A 250 -18.93 -16.46 -12.52
CA ASP A 250 -19.00 -17.86 -13.01
C ASP A 250 -18.69 -18.89 -11.92
N LEU A 251 -17.70 -18.63 -11.06
CA LEU A 251 -17.33 -19.53 -9.97
C LEU A 251 -18.41 -19.58 -8.88
N GLU A 252 -19.01 -18.44 -8.56
CA GLU A 252 -20.12 -18.33 -7.61
C GLU A 252 -21.34 -19.13 -8.08
N GLN A 253 -21.72 -18.99 -9.35
CA GLN A 253 -22.79 -19.82 -9.94
C GLN A 253 -22.50 -21.32 -9.89
N ARG A 254 -21.25 -21.74 -10.10
CA ARG A 254 -20.86 -23.15 -9.98
C ARG A 254 -20.91 -23.64 -8.54
N PHE A 255 -20.53 -22.79 -7.59
CA PHE A 255 -20.62 -23.10 -6.17
C PHE A 255 -22.07 -23.31 -5.75
N ASP A 256 -22.99 -22.42 -6.15
CA ASP A 256 -24.42 -22.56 -5.86
C ASP A 256 -25.02 -23.84 -6.45
N GLN A 257 -24.65 -24.19 -7.69
CA GLN A 257 -25.07 -25.45 -8.32
C GLN A 257 -24.54 -26.67 -7.56
N LEU A 258 -23.29 -26.63 -7.09
CA LEU A 258 -22.69 -27.71 -6.32
C LEU A 258 -23.36 -27.84 -4.94
N HIS A 259 -23.63 -26.70 -4.29
CA HIS A 259 -24.30 -26.65 -3.01
C HIS A 259 -25.71 -27.24 -3.10
N LYS A 260 -26.48 -26.87 -4.13
CA LYS A 260 -27.79 -27.46 -4.40
C LYS A 260 -27.74 -28.97 -4.59
N LYS A 261 -26.81 -29.48 -5.41
CA LYS A 261 -26.61 -30.93 -5.59
C LYS A 261 -26.23 -31.65 -4.30
N HIS A 262 -25.45 -30.99 -3.44
CA HIS A 262 -25.08 -31.55 -2.14
C HIS A 262 -26.30 -31.65 -1.21
N GLN A 263 -27.16 -30.62 -1.17
CA GLN A 263 -28.43 -30.67 -0.44
C GLN A 263 -29.34 -31.79 -0.96
N GLU A 264 -29.51 -31.92 -2.27
CA GLU A 264 -30.28 -33.02 -2.89
C GLU A 264 -29.75 -34.41 -2.49
N LEU A 265 -28.42 -34.56 -2.38
CA LEU A 265 -27.79 -35.81 -1.94
C LEU A 265 -28.05 -36.10 -0.45
N ILE A 266 -28.02 -35.07 0.41
CA ILE A 266 -28.35 -35.20 1.84
C ILE A 266 -29.79 -35.68 1.99
N GLU A 267 -30.76 -35.03 1.33
CA GLU A 267 -32.17 -35.44 1.36
C GLU A 267 -32.38 -36.88 0.87
N HIS A 268 -31.61 -37.31 -0.14
CA HIS A 268 -31.66 -38.67 -0.64
C HIS A 268 -31.08 -39.69 0.35
N CYS A 269 -29.98 -39.35 1.03
CA CYS A 269 -29.42 -40.17 2.10
C CYS A 269 -30.40 -40.32 3.26
N GLU A 270 -31.07 -39.24 3.67
CA GLU A 270 -32.10 -39.26 4.72
C GLU A 270 -33.25 -40.21 4.35
N LYS A 271 -33.76 -40.15 3.11
CA LYS A 271 -34.79 -41.08 2.62
C LYS A 271 -34.35 -42.54 2.67
N ILE A 272 -33.11 -42.84 2.28
CA ILE A 272 -32.58 -44.21 2.37
C ILE A 272 -32.50 -44.66 3.83
N THR A 273 -32.07 -43.79 4.74
CA THR A 273 -32.01 -44.09 6.17
C THR A 273 -33.40 -44.38 6.72
N GLU A 274 -34.41 -43.59 6.38
CA GLU A 274 -35.81 -43.86 6.75
C GLU A 274 -36.32 -45.21 6.19
N GLU A 275 -36.03 -45.52 4.92
CA GLU A 275 -36.38 -46.82 4.33
C GLU A 275 -35.71 -48.00 5.04
N MET A 276 -34.43 -47.85 5.43
CA MET A 276 -33.71 -48.85 6.21
C MET A 276 -34.34 -49.07 7.59
N GLU A 277 -34.71 -47.99 8.30
CA GLU A 277 -35.39 -48.08 9.60
C GLU A 277 -36.75 -48.80 9.50
N ILE A 278 -37.54 -48.51 8.45
CA ILE A 278 -38.81 -49.20 8.19
C ILE A 278 -38.58 -50.70 7.95
N LEU A 279 -37.55 -51.06 7.17
CA LEU A 279 -37.20 -52.46 6.91
C LEU A 279 -36.75 -53.18 8.18
N GLU A 280 -35.92 -52.55 9.01
CA GLU A 280 -35.48 -53.09 10.30
C GLU A 280 -36.67 -53.33 11.24
N MET A 281 -37.56 -52.36 11.38
CA MET A 281 -38.79 -52.54 12.15
C MET A 281 -39.63 -53.70 11.61
N SER A 282 -39.80 -53.82 10.29
CA SER A 282 -40.58 -54.91 9.69
C SER A 282 -39.97 -56.31 9.92
N ASN A 283 -38.63 -56.40 9.98
CA ASN A 283 -37.92 -57.65 10.27
C ASN A 283 -38.06 -58.07 11.73
N GLN A 284 -38.12 -57.13 12.67
CA GLN A 284 -38.37 -57.43 14.08
C GLN A 284 -39.75 -58.09 14.29
N TYR A 285 -40.79 -57.68 13.54
CA TYR A 285 -42.12 -58.31 13.62
C TYR A 285 -42.21 -59.68 12.92
N ARG A 286 -41.26 -60.03 12.04
CA ARG A 286 -41.26 -61.31 11.29
C ARG A 286 -40.44 -62.42 11.94
N GLN A 287 -39.78 -62.17 13.07
CA GLN A 287 -39.20 -63.25 13.87
C GLN A 287 -40.36 -64.02 14.51
N PRO A 288 -40.71 -65.25 14.06
CA PRO A 288 -41.63 -66.07 14.82
C PRO A 288 -41.00 -66.31 16.19
N GLU A 289 -41.77 -66.13 17.27
CA GLU A 289 -41.38 -66.57 18.60
C GLU A 289 -40.89 -68.01 18.50
N SER A 290 -39.57 -68.18 18.47
CA SER A 290 -38.96 -69.50 18.44
C SER A 290 -39.19 -70.09 19.82
N HIS A 291 -40.30 -70.84 19.92
CA HIS A 291 -40.43 -71.87 20.92
C HIS A 291 -39.12 -72.65 20.94
N SER A 292 -38.46 -72.57 22.09
CA SER A 292 -37.27 -73.31 22.46
C SER A 292 -37.44 -74.80 22.13
N ARG A 293 -36.93 -75.19 20.97
CA ARG A 293 -36.38 -76.53 20.79
C ARG A 293 -34.87 -76.36 20.79
N GLU A 294 -34.27 -76.94 21.82
CA GLU A 294 -32.83 -77.11 22.01
C GLU A 294 -32.23 -77.81 20.78
N ASN A 295 -31.85 -77.02 19.77
CA ASN A 295 -30.86 -77.44 18.80
C ASN A 295 -29.55 -76.78 19.22
N LYS A 296 -28.79 -77.52 20.03
CA LYS A 296 -27.38 -77.27 20.30
C LYS A 296 -26.69 -77.05 18.95
N SER A 297 -26.32 -75.80 18.70
CA SER A 297 -25.63 -75.41 17.48
C SER A 297 -24.15 -75.77 17.64
N LEU A 298 -23.62 -76.53 16.68
CA LEU A 298 -22.23 -76.95 16.50
C LEU A 298 -21.19 -75.82 16.58
N LYS A 299 -21.63 -74.55 16.64
CA LYS A 299 -20.75 -73.39 16.78
C LYS A 299 -20.11 -73.27 18.16
N ILE A 300 -20.81 -73.71 19.21
CA ILE A 300 -20.29 -73.66 20.60
C ILE A 300 -19.33 -74.84 20.86
N GLU A 301 -19.58 -76.02 20.29
CA GLU A 301 -18.68 -77.17 20.41
C GLU A 301 -17.37 -77.04 19.58
N LEU A 302 -17.29 -76.10 18.64
CA LEU A 302 -16.06 -75.82 17.88
C LEU A 302 -15.16 -74.78 18.55
N GLU A 303 -15.70 -73.88 19.38
CA GLU A 303 -14.92 -72.91 20.15
C GLU A 303 -14.13 -73.61 21.28
N ASP A 304 -14.68 -74.68 21.86
CA ASP A 304 -14.01 -75.48 22.90
C ASP A 304 -12.89 -76.41 22.35
N LEU A 305 -12.77 -76.57 21.03
CA LEU A 305 -11.71 -77.39 20.39
C LEU A 305 -10.49 -76.57 19.93
N GLU A 306 -10.62 -75.24 19.77
CA GLU A 306 -9.49 -74.36 19.42
C GLU A 306 -8.62 -73.99 20.63
N GLU A 307 -9.13 -74.16 21.86
CA GLU A 307 -8.37 -73.86 23.10
C GLU A 307 -7.49 -75.04 23.59
N ALA A 308 -7.54 -76.20 22.92
CA ALA A 308 -6.87 -77.44 23.37
C ALA A 308 -5.59 -77.82 22.58
N ILE A 309 -5.10 -76.99 21.66
CA ILE A 309 -3.86 -77.25 20.90
C ILE A 309 -2.89 -76.07 21.03
N GLU A 310 -2.43 -75.80 22.25
CA GLU A 310 -1.18 -75.09 22.50
C GLU A 310 -0.11 -76.11 22.94
N ASP A 311 0.59 -76.69 21.97
CA ASP A 311 1.83 -77.43 22.20
C ASP A 311 3.01 -76.51 21.88
N PRO A 312 3.99 -76.32 22.78
CA PRO A 312 5.04 -75.33 22.62
C PRO A 312 6.16 -75.90 21.74
N PHE A 313 6.27 -75.44 20.49
CA PHE A 313 7.42 -75.75 19.65
C PHE A 313 8.40 -74.57 19.54
N PRO A 314 9.72 -74.84 19.51
CA PRO A 314 10.74 -73.93 19.97
C PRO A 314 11.16 -72.90 18.92
N GLU A 315 11.60 -71.76 19.44
CA GLU A 315 12.37 -70.72 18.76
C GLU A 315 13.52 -71.33 17.93
N LEU A 316 13.71 -70.84 16.70
CA LEU A 316 15.00 -70.70 16.00
C LEU A 316 14.76 -69.99 14.63
N PRO A 317 15.79 -69.41 13.99
CA PRO A 317 15.85 -67.98 13.78
C PRO A 317 15.75 -67.57 12.29
N ASP A 318 15.59 -66.26 12.10
CA ASP A 318 15.89 -65.48 10.90
C ASP A 318 16.64 -66.22 9.79
N GLN A 319 16.03 -66.29 8.61
CA GLN A 319 16.57 -65.70 7.38
C GLN A 319 15.80 -66.13 6.12
N PHE A 320 15.49 -65.13 5.28
CA PHE A 320 15.38 -65.24 3.83
C PHE A 320 14.40 -66.30 3.26
N GLN A 321 13.23 -65.87 2.78
CA GLN A 321 12.91 -65.84 1.33
C GLN A 321 11.42 -65.71 1.00
N LYS A 322 11.16 -64.83 0.02
CA LYS A 322 10.15 -64.95 -1.05
C LYS A 322 8.69 -64.78 -0.64
N ARG A 323 8.31 -63.50 -0.62
CA ARG A 323 6.99 -63.01 -1.01
C ARG A 323 6.63 -63.50 -2.41
N THR A 324 5.60 -64.32 -2.54
CA THR A 324 4.73 -64.35 -3.72
C THR A 324 3.37 -63.81 -3.30
N PHE A 325 3.12 -62.54 -3.65
CA PHE A 325 1.82 -61.91 -3.53
C PHE A 325 0.86 -62.55 -4.53
N SER A 326 -0.15 -63.26 -4.02
CA SER A 326 -1.31 -63.64 -4.81
C SER A 326 -2.26 -62.44 -4.92
N ILE A 327 -2.58 -62.13 -6.16
CA ILE A 327 -3.36 -61.01 -6.66
C ILE A 327 -4.83 -61.43 -6.66
N ARG A 328 -5.68 -60.77 -5.86
CA ARG A 328 -7.05 -60.34 -6.20
C ARG A 328 -7.79 -59.90 -4.94
N ASN A 329 -7.92 -58.57 -4.82
CA ASN A 329 -9.08 -57.83 -4.29
C ASN A 329 -8.59 -56.47 -3.75
N SER A 330 -8.23 -55.57 -4.66
CA SER A 330 -7.99 -54.16 -4.35
C SER A 330 -8.35 -53.27 -5.54
N PHE A 331 -9.62 -52.87 -5.58
CA PHE A 331 -10.04 -51.69 -6.33
C PHE A 331 -11.13 -50.97 -5.54
N ARG A 332 -10.70 -50.18 -4.56
CA ARG A 332 -11.26 -48.88 -4.15
C ARG A 332 -10.23 -48.16 -3.29
N VAL A 333 -9.26 -47.54 -3.96
CA VAL A 333 -8.32 -46.60 -3.36
C VAL A 333 -8.98 -45.22 -3.44
N GLY A 334 -9.67 -44.80 -2.38
CA GLY A 334 -9.83 -43.36 -2.11
C GLY A 334 -8.46 -42.77 -1.79
N PRO A 335 -8.24 -41.45 -1.95
CA PRO A 335 -6.94 -40.84 -1.77
C PRO A 335 -6.57 -40.89 -0.28
N ARG A 336 -5.93 -41.98 0.15
CA ARG A 336 -5.11 -41.99 1.35
C ARG A 336 -3.88 -41.15 1.04
N SER A 337 -4.01 -39.84 1.28
CA SER A 337 -2.85 -38.99 1.52
C SER A 337 -2.04 -39.64 2.63
N LEU A 338 -0.76 -39.88 2.32
CA LEU A 338 0.26 -40.40 3.23
C LEU A 338 0.14 -39.80 4.63
N GLN A 339 -0.36 -40.58 5.58
CA GLN A 339 -0.11 -40.30 7.00
C GLN A 339 1.37 -40.58 7.26
N VAL A 340 2.18 -39.54 7.13
CA VAL A 340 3.49 -39.48 7.76
C VAL A 340 3.22 -39.46 9.26
N VAL A 341 3.40 -40.59 9.91
CA VAL A 341 3.52 -40.68 11.37
C VAL A 341 4.65 -39.75 11.79
N LYS A 342 4.30 -38.60 12.35
CA LYS A 342 5.21 -37.73 13.10
C LYS A 342 4.72 -37.67 14.54
N ALA A 343 4.87 -38.80 15.23
CA ALA A 343 5.14 -38.78 16.64
C ALA A 343 6.51 -38.11 16.82
N LEU A 344 6.51 -36.82 17.12
CA LEU A 344 7.58 -36.01 17.73
C LEU A 344 7.03 -34.58 17.80
N ASN A 345 7.13 -33.94 18.97
CA ASN A 345 6.82 -32.54 19.22
C ASN A 345 7.63 -31.59 18.31
N LEU A 346 7.25 -31.49 17.05
CA LEU A 346 7.77 -30.50 16.14
C LEU A 346 6.78 -29.34 16.16
N HIS A 347 7.16 -28.27 16.85
CA HIS A 347 6.64 -26.94 16.53
C HIS A 347 6.74 -26.77 15.01
N ILE A 348 5.61 -26.89 14.33
CA ILE A 348 5.50 -26.46 12.94
C ILE A 348 5.57 -24.95 13.03
N ILE A 349 6.80 -24.43 13.01
CA ILE A 349 7.06 -23.02 12.74
C ILE A 349 6.27 -22.73 11.46
N PRO A 350 5.32 -21.79 11.48
CA PRO A 350 4.53 -21.49 10.29
C PRO A 350 5.52 -21.28 9.16
N VAL A 351 5.36 -22.05 8.09
CA VAL A 351 6.23 -21.97 6.92
C VAL A 351 6.10 -20.55 6.43
N LYS A 352 7.06 -19.68 6.81
CA LYS A 352 7.18 -18.34 6.25
C LYS A 352 7.19 -18.56 4.76
N ILE A 353 6.14 -18.08 4.09
CA ILE A 353 6.02 -18.11 2.64
C ILE A 353 7.37 -17.66 2.12
N ARG A 354 8.06 -18.55 1.40
CA ARG A 354 9.44 -18.30 0.97
C ARG A 354 9.42 -17.00 0.19
N LYS A 355 10.20 -16.03 0.67
CA LYS A 355 10.44 -14.80 -0.09
C LYS A 355 11.03 -15.18 -1.44
N ASN A 356 10.86 -14.31 -2.43
CA ASN A 356 11.46 -14.54 -3.73
C ASN A 356 12.99 -14.70 -3.54
N PRO A 357 13.61 -15.80 -4.02
CA PRO A 357 15.05 -16.04 -3.83
C PRO A 357 15.90 -14.88 -4.39
N GLY A 358 15.41 -14.18 -5.42
CA GLY A 358 16.06 -12.97 -5.92
C GLY A 358 16.04 -11.81 -4.93
N GLU A 359 14.91 -11.56 -4.27
CA GLU A 359 14.78 -10.51 -3.26
C GLU A 359 15.64 -10.80 -2.02
N GLU A 360 15.70 -12.07 -1.60
CA GLU A 360 16.53 -12.50 -0.48
C GLU A 360 18.03 -12.33 -0.78
N TYR A 361 18.47 -12.76 -1.96
CA TYR A 361 19.84 -12.55 -2.42
C TYR A 361 20.19 -11.05 -2.50
N PHE A 362 19.29 -10.22 -3.02
CA PHE A 362 19.49 -8.78 -3.10
C PHE A 362 19.60 -8.14 -1.71
N THR A 363 18.74 -8.56 -0.79
CA THR A 363 18.72 -8.06 0.60
C THR A 363 20.02 -8.40 1.31
N LEU A 364 20.49 -9.65 1.21
CA LEU A 364 21.76 -10.10 1.80
C LEU A 364 22.95 -9.37 1.17
N SER A 365 22.95 -9.19 -0.14
CA SER A 365 23.98 -8.44 -0.86
C SER A 365 24.03 -6.97 -0.40
N THR A 366 22.87 -6.34 -0.20
CA THR A 366 22.76 -4.97 0.32
C THR A 366 23.31 -4.87 1.74
N GLN A 367 22.99 -5.83 2.61
CA GLN A 367 23.50 -5.87 3.99
C GLN A 367 25.02 -6.06 4.01
N ALA A 368 25.58 -6.96 3.20
CA ALA A 368 27.02 -7.17 3.10
C ALA A 368 27.75 -5.90 2.65
N ILE A 369 27.23 -5.17 1.66
CA ILE A 369 27.81 -3.91 1.18
C ILE A 369 27.74 -2.83 2.27
N LYS A 370 26.60 -2.72 2.98
CA LYS A 370 26.44 -1.76 4.08
C LYS A 370 27.44 -2.00 5.21
N LEU A 371 27.60 -3.26 5.63
CA LEU A 371 28.53 -3.64 6.70
C LEU A 371 30.00 -3.40 6.34
N ASN A 372 30.34 -3.47 5.06
CA ASN A 372 31.69 -3.20 4.57
C ASN A 372 31.94 -1.72 4.24
N SER A 373 30.92 -0.87 4.31
CA SER A 373 31.06 0.55 3.96
C SER A 373 31.60 1.35 5.15
N PRO A 374 32.59 2.23 4.96
CA PRO A 374 33.10 3.12 6.02
C PRO A 374 32.09 4.20 6.44
N TYR A 375 30.97 4.34 5.72
CA TYR A 375 29.93 5.36 5.97
C TYR A 375 28.60 4.74 6.42
N MET A 376 28.68 3.68 7.22
CA MET A 376 27.53 2.87 7.67
C MET A 376 26.38 3.72 8.24
N ASP A 377 26.68 4.71 9.08
CA ASP A 377 25.68 5.54 9.76
C ASP A 377 24.76 6.33 8.81
N VAL A 378 25.31 6.77 7.66
CA VAL A 378 24.57 7.56 6.67
C VAL A 378 23.83 6.66 5.68
N ILE A 379 24.41 5.51 5.37
CA ILE A 379 23.95 4.60 4.32
C ILE A 379 22.88 3.62 4.85
N CYS A 380 22.85 3.34 6.15
CA CYS A 380 21.87 2.45 6.78
C CYS A 380 20.42 2.95 6.72
N ILE A 381 20.20 4.24 6.43
CA ILE A 381 18.87 4.86 6.34
C ILE A 381 18.03 4.27 5.19
N GLU A 382 18.66 3.80 4.11
CA GLU A 382 17.92 3.27 2.96
C GLU A 382 17.41 1.85 3.16
N SER A 383 16.13 1.60 2.88
CA SER A 383 15.56 0.25 2.98
C SER A 383 16.01 -0.64 1.80
N PRO A 384 16.49 -1.88 2.05
CA PRO A 384 16.86 -2.82 0.98
C PRO A 384 15.72 -3.11 -0.01
N LYS A 385 14.47 -3.05 0.46
CA LYS A 385 13.28 -3.29 -0.37
C LYS A 385 13.11 -2.20 -1.45
N VAL A 386 13.33 -0.94 -1.08
CA VAL A 386 13.25 0.20 -2.02
C VAL A 386 14.33 0.10 -3.10
N LEU A 387 15.55 -0.30 -2.71
CA LEU A 387 16.64 -0.52 -3.65
C LEU A 387 16.37 -1.70 -4.59
N TYR A 388 15.72 -2.76 -4.11
CA TYR A 388 15.30 -3.90 -4.92
C TYR A 388 14.28 -3.48 -5.98
N ASP A 389 13.22 -2.78 -5.58
CA ASP A 389 12.18 -2.31 -6.51
C ASP A 389 12.76 -1.38 -7.58
N LEU A 390 13.72 -0.52 -7.21
CA LEU A 390 14.46 0.32 -8.15
C LEU A 390 15.37 -0.49 -9.09
N ALA A 391 16.02 -1.55 -8.61
CA ALA A 391 16.86 -2.40 -9.44
C ALA A 391 16.02 -3.16 -10.48
N ILE A 392 14.84 -3.66 -10.09
CA ILE A 392 13.89 -4.30 -10.99
C ILE A 392 13.34 -3.27 -12.00
N LYS A 393 12.96 -2.07 -11.55
CA LYS A 393 12.47 -0.99 -12.43
C LYS A 393 13.48 -0.55 -13.49
N ASN A 394 14.77 -0.60 -13.16
CA ASN A 394 15.87 -0.23 -14.08
C ASN A 394 16.41 -1.42 -14.89
N ASP A 395 15.78 -2.59 -14.81
CA ASP A 395 16.19 -3.82 -15.49
C ASP A 395 17.68 -4.16 -15.26
N VAL A 396 18.13 -4.02 -14.02
CA VAL A 396 19.53 -4.30 -13.67
C VAL A 396 19.73 -5.81 -13.64
N PRO A 397 20.66 -6.38 -14.42
CA PRO A 397 20.87 -7.82 -14.43
C PRO A 397 21.43 -8.31 -13.10
N PHE A 398 20.98 -9.51 -12.69
CA PHE A 398 21.27 -10.13 -11.39
C PHE A 398 22.75 -10.06 -10.98
N HIS A 399 23.67 -10.41 -11.89
CA HIS A 399 25.11 -10.43 -11.61
C HIS A 399 25.71 -9.03 -11.35
N LYS A 400 25.01 -7.93 -11.68
CA LYS A 400 25.46 -6.54 -11.47
C LYS A 400 24.80 -5.86 -10.27
N TRP A 401 23.95 -6.57 -9.52
CA TRP A 401 23.26 -5.96 -8.37
C TRP A 401 24.22 -5.40 -7.32
N HIS A 402 25.31 -6.10 -7.03
CA HIS A 402 26.30 -5.65 -6.05
C HIS A 402 26.97 -4.31 -6.46
N GLU A 403 27.48 -4.20 -7.70
CA GLU A 403 28.07 -2.96 -8.22
C GLU A 403 27.05 -1.81 -8.26
N TRP A 404 25.80 -2.14 -8.59
CA TRP A 404 24.73 -1.16 -8.70
C TRP A 404 24.32 -0.63 -7.32
N ILE A 405 24.16 -1.51 -6.32
CA ILE A 405 23.90 -1.14 -4.94
C ILE A 405 25.01 -0.22 -4.44
N GLU A 406 26.27 -0.59 -4.62
CA GLU A 406 27.42 0.21 -4.20
C GLU A 406 27.41 1.61 -4.82
N LYS A 407 27.18 1.72 -6.14
CA LYS A 407 27.06 3.01 -6.84
C LYS A 407 25.92 3.87 -6.28
N LYS A 408 24.76 3.26 -5.99
CA LYS A 408 23.60 3.99 -5.45
C LYS A 408 23.82 4.48 -4.03
N LEU A 409 24.39 3.64 -3.17
CA LEU A 409 24.72 4.02 -1.79
C LEU A 409 25.78 5.13 -1.75
N ASN A 410 26.81 5.04 -2.62
CA ASN A 410 27.85 6.07 -2.74
C ASN A 410 27.30 7.40 -3.28
N ALA A 411 26.43 7.36 -4.28
CA ALA A 411 25.78 8.58 -4.79
C ALA A 411 24.96 9.28 -3.69
N LYS A 412 24.22 8.52 -2.90
CA LYS A 412 23.41 9.06 -1.80
C LYS A 412 24.26 9.62 -0.66
N TYR A 413 25.39 8.98 -0.36
CA TYR A 413 26.37 9.51 0.56
C TYR A 413 26.92 10.87 0.09
N LEU A 414 27.34 10.97 -1.18
CA LEU A 414 27.82 12.23 -1.76
C LEU A 414 26.76 13.32 -1.72
N GLU A 415 25.50 13.01 -2.08
CA GLU A 415 24.41 13.97 -1.96
C GLU A 415 24.25 14.53 -0.55
N THR A 416 24.42 13.67 0.47
CA THR A 416 24.29 14.07 1.87
C THR A 416 25.40 15.05 2.27
N ILE A 417 26.63 14.83 1.79
CA ILE A 417 27.75 15.75 2.01
C ILE A 417 27.52 17.09 1.31
N TYR A 418 27.15 17.08 0.03
CA TYR A 418 26.98 18.30 -0.74
C TYR A 418 25.76 19.12 -0.31
N LYS A 419 24.67 18.47 0.14
CA LYS A 419 23.52 19.16 0.72
C LYS A 419 23.85 19.85 2.04
N LYS A 420 24.71 19.27 2.89
CA LYS A 420 25.19 19.93 4.12
C LYS A 420 26.04 21.16 3.83
N GLY A 421 26.83 21.16 2.76
CA GLY A 421 27.67 22.32 2.37
C GLY A 421 26.88 23.55 1.89
N LYS A 422 25.64 23.37 1.41
CA LYS A 422 24.83 24.45 0.83
C LYS A 422 24.06 25.30 1.86
N LYS A 423 24.10 24.93 3.15
CA LYS A 423 23.47 25.68 4.26
C LYS A 423 24.44 26.63 5.00
N ILE A 424 25.67 26.77 4.53
CA ILE A 424 26.69 27.66 5.11
C ILE A 424 27.08 28.70 4.06
N ASN A 425 26.14 29.55 3.66
CA ASN A 425 26.38 30.84 2.98
C ASN A 425 25.16 31.74 3.16
#